data_AF-A0A7S1U4A8-F1
#
_entry.id   AF-A0A7S1U4A8-F1
#
_cell.length_a   1.000
_cell.length_b   1.000
_cell.length_c   1.000
_cell.angle_alpha   90.00
_cell.angle_beta   90.00
_cell.angle_gamma   90.00
#
_symmetry.space_group_name_H-M   'P 1'
#
loop_
_entity.id
_entity.type
_entity.pdbx_description
1 polymer ?
#
loop_
_entity_poly.entity_id
_entity_poly.type
_entity_poly.pdbx_seq_one_letter_code
_entity_poly.pdbx_strand_id
1 'polypeptide(L)'
;MPKSEIILDRAFSAASLNKAYDQLAKVSNVEWDYSKDPTRLTVNFAPSTTADMQPIGPRRVEAYITARAAEPYTDCAGGGEGFLFTEKSRSVTLQPRSVVVTDLENIVDYRRVSDGVIEGRSRTAYFLSPNPNSREGVLWQEVGGKAVAIFDYDIRMERMIDAKVGRPCVDTPKGYTQCY
;
A
#
# COMPACT_ATOMS: atom_id res chain seq x y z
N MET A 1 12.08 -7.61 -25.76
CA MET A 1 12.05 -7.62 -24.28
C MET A 1 11.45 -8.94 -23.83
N PRO A 2 11.99 -9.62 -22.82
CA PRO A 2 11.43 -10.88 -22.34
C PRO A 2 9.99 -10.70 -21.83
N LYS A 3 9.21 -11.78 -21.95
CA LYS A 3 7.81 -11.90 -21.51
C LYS A 3 7.68 -11.73 -19.98
N SER A 4 6.65 -10.97 -19.60
CA SER A 4 5.93 -11.06 -18.33
C SER A 4 6.76 -11.02 -17.04
N GLU A 5 7.33 -9.88 -16.73
CA GLU A 5 7.40 -9.47 -15.33
C GLU A 5 6.31 -8.42 -15.13
N ILE A 6 5.29 -8.76 -14.32
CA ILE A 6 4.38 -7.76 -13.79
C ILE A 6 5.26 -6.89 -12.88
N ILE A 7 5.77 -5.78 -13.42
CA ILE A 7 6.48 -4.80 -12.62
C ILE A 7 5.40 -4.06 -11.82
N LEU A 8 5.14 -4.56 -10.60
CA LEU A 8 4.50 -3.77 -9.56
C LEU A 8 5.45 -2.62 -9.23
N ASP A 9 5.28 -1.48 -9.89
CA ASP A 9 5.97 -0.28 -9.46
C ASP A 9 5.37 0.15 -8.13
N ARG A 10 6.07 -0.21 -7.05
CA ARG A 10 5.71 0.08 -5.68
C ARG A 10 5.50 1.58 -5.46
N ALA A 11 6.20 2.44 -6.20
CA ALA A 11 6.02 3.87 -6.11
C ALA A 11 4.64 4.31 -6.64
N PHE A 12 4.21 3.76 -7.77
CA PHE A 12 2.86 4.00 -8.31
C PHE A 12 1.78 3.40 -7.44
N SER A 13 1.92 2.14 -7.00
CA SER A 13 0.93 1.51 -6.12
C SER A 13 0.78 2.29 -4.82
N ALA A 14 1.90 2.72 -4.23
CA ALA A 14 1.87 3.57 -3.04
C ALA A 14 1.19 4.92 -3.34
N ALA A 15 1.55 5.61 -4.42
CA ALA A 15 0.94 6.89 -4.78
C ALA A 15 -0.56 6.76 -5.07
N SER A 16 -0.97 5.75 -5.84
CA SER A 16 -2.35 5.49 -6.25
C SER A 16 -3.23 5.08 -5.07
N LEU A 17 -2.74 4.19 -4.19
CA LEU A 17 -3.46 3.84 -2.95
C LEU A 17 -3.60 5.06 -2.05
N ASN A 18 -2.53 5.81 -1.81
CA ASN A 18 -2.59 7.03 -0.99
C ASN A 18 -3.52 8.08 -1.59
N LYS A 19 -3.58 8.19 -2.92
CA LYS A 19 -4.52 9.08 -3.62
C LYS A 19 -5.96 8.61 -3.46
N ALA A 20 -6.23 7.30 -3.52
CA ALA A 20 -7.56 6.74 -3.32
C ALA A 20 -8.10 6.98 -1.89
N TYR A 21 -7.20 7.09 -0.90
CA TYR A 21 -7.59 7.45 0.47
C TYR A 21 -7.95 8.93 0.65
N ASP A 22 -7.69 9.81 -0.32
CA ASP A 22 -8.08 11.24 -0.55
C ASP A 22 -8.23 12.20 0.65
N GLN A 23 -7.87 11.83 1.88
CA GLN A 23 -8.38 12.52 3.07
C GLN A 23 -7.38 13.45 3.77
N LEU A 24 -6.05 13.39 3.54
CA LEU A 24 -5.13 14.11 4.44
C LEU A 24 -3.92 14.83 3.82
N ALA A 25 -3.29 14.36 2.73
CA ALA A 25 -2.27 15.15 2.02
C ALA A 25 -1.94 14.57 0.65
N LYS A 26 -1.72 15.43 -0.35
CA LYS A 26 -1.30 15.02 -1.69
C LYS A 26 0.12 14.46 -1.63
N VAL A 27 0.33 13.25 -2.17
CA VAL A 27 1.67 12.71 -2.39
C VAL A 27 2.40 13.63 -3.37
N SER A 28 3.57 14.14 -2.97
CA SER A 28 4.41 15.01 -3.79
C SER A 28 5.30 14.19 -4.71
N ASN A 29 6.07 13.26 -4.12
CA ASN A 29 6.90 12.32 -4.86
C ASN A 29 7.06 11.03 -4.05
N VAL A 30 7.49 9.98 -4.74
CA VAL A 30 7.88 8.71 -4.13
C VAL A 30 9.27 8.37 -4.63
N GLU A 31 10.18 8.10 -3.70
CA GLU A 31 11.56 7.76 -3.97
C GLU A 31 11.77 6.29 -3.62
N TRP A 32 12.13 5.51 -4.64
CA TRP A 32 12.48 4.10 -4.50
C TRP A 32 13.69 3.79 -5.36
N ASP A 33 14.81 3.45 -4.72
CA ASP A 33 16.03 3.03 -5.40
C ASP A 33 16.27 1.55 -5.12
N TYR A 34 15.67 0.70 -5.96
CA TYR A 34 15.76 -0.76 -5.82
C TYR A 34 17.21 -1.28 -5.87
N SER A 35 18.11 -0.54 -6.52
CA SER A 35 19.51 -0.93 -6.69
C SER A 35 20.33 -0.73 -5.41
N LYS A 36 19.93 0.24 -4.58
CA LYS A 36 20.56 0.49 -3.28
C LYS A 36 19.88 -0.26 -2.15
N ASP A 37 18.55 -0.18 -2.09
CA ASP A 37 17.76 -0.86 -1.07
C ASP A 37 16.35 -1.19 -1.59
N PRO A 38 16.10 -2.45 -2.00
CA PRO A 38 14.79 -2.85 -2.51
C PRO A 38 13.70 -2.92 -1.42
N THR A 39 14.07 -2.79 -0.14
CA THR A 39 13.16 -2.88 1.01
C THR A 39 12.73 -1.54 1.58
N ARG A 40 13.33 -0.43 1.12
CA ARG A 40 13.04 0.92 1.60
C ARG A 40 12.33 1.75 0.54
N LEU A 41 11.17 2.30 0.89
CA LEU A 41 10.40 3.24 0.09
C LEU A 41 10.26 4.56 0.86
N THR A 42 10.49 5.69 0.21
CA THR A 42 10.22 7.01 0.80
C THR A 42 9.07 7.69 0.08
N VAL A 43 8.05 8.11 0.81
CA VAL A 43 6.92 8.88 0.29
C VAL A 43 6.97 10.27 0.90
N ASN A 44 7.09 11.31 0.09
CA ASN A 44 6.98 12.68 0.57
C ASN A 44 5.61 13.25 0.24
N PHE A 45 5.01 13.92 1.21
CA PHE A 45 3.71 14.55 1.05
C PHE A 45 3.88 16.06 0.98
N ALA A 46 3.13 16.67 0.07
CA ALA A 46 3.00 18.11 0.02
C ALA A 46 2.27 18.63 1.28
N PRO A 47 2.52 19.88 1.68
CA PRO A 47 1.71 20.54 2.70
C PRO A 47 0.22 20.44 2.35
N SER A 48 -0.61 20.25 3.36
CA SER A 48 -2.05 20.09 3.21
C SER A 48 -2.80 20.76 4.36
N THR A 49 -4.12 20.73 4.32
CA THR A 49 -4.98 21.18 5.42
C THR A 49 -5.82 20.01 5.89
N THR A 50 -5.98 19.86 7.20
CA THR A 50 -6.95 18.93 7.79
C THR A 50 -8.38 19.43 7.56
N ALA A 51 -9.38 18.59 7.85
CA ALA A 51 -10.79 18.96 7.76
C ALA A 51 -11.20 20.16 8.65
N ASP A 52 -10.45 20.43 9.72
CA ASP A 52 -10.59 21.59 10.60
C ASP A 52 -9.71 22.79 10.18
N MET A 53 -9.20 22.79 8.94
CA MET A 53 -8.40 23.86 8.34
C MET A 53 -7.05 24.13 9.02
N GLN A 54 -6.58 23.23 9.88
CA GLN A 54 -5.23 23.34 10.45
C GLN A 54 -4.19 22.98 9.39
N PRO A 55 -3.11 23.78 9.24
CA PRO A 55 -2.07 23.48 8.30
C PRO A 55 -1.28 22.24 8.73
N ILE A 56 -1.25 21.23 7.87
CA ILE A 56 -0.34 20.10 7.98
C ILE A 56 0.93 20.47 7.19
N GLY A 57 2.03 20.62 7.91
CA GLY A 57 3.35 20.85 7.30
C GLY A 57 3.78 19.69 6.39
N PRO A 58 4.87 19.85 5.63
CA PRO A 58 5.43 18.76 4.85
C PRO A 58 5.77 17.57 5.77
N ARG A 59 5.43 16.36 5.31
CA ARG A 59 5.71 15.12 6.04
C ARG A 59 6.40 14.13 5.12
N ARG A 60 7.33 13.37 5.68
CA ARG A 60 8.05 12.30 5.00
C ARG A 60 7.72 10.99 5.68
N VAL A 61 7.35 9.98 4.90
CA VAL A 61 7.13 8.62 5.38
C VAL A 61 8.19 7.72 4.78
N GLU A 62 8.95 7.05 5.64
CA GLU A 62 9.89 6.01 5.24
C GLU A 62 9.30 4.65 5.59
N ALA A 63 8.99 3.85 4.59
CA ALA A 63 8.47 2.49 4.74
C ALA A 63 9.62 1.48 4.55
N TYR A 64 9.82 0.63 5.55
CA TYR A 64 10.80 -0.45 5.57
C TYR A 64 10.07 -1.78 5.54
N ILE A 65 10.40 -2.62 4.58
CA ILE A 65 9.74 -3.91 4.35
C ILE A 65 10.61 -5.00 4.97
N THR A 66 10.11 -5.64 6.02
CA THR A 66 10.94 -6.47 6.91
C THR A 66 10.71 -7.96 6.71
N ALA A 67 9.50 -8.38 6.34
CA ALA A 67 9.20 -9.78 6.04
C ALA A 67 8.22 -9.87 4.88
N ARG A 68 8.49 -10.78 3.93
CA ARG A 68 7.63 -11.07 2.79
C ARG A 68 7.51 -12.58 2.64
N ALA A 69 6.29 -13.08 2.60
CA ALA A 69 6.00 -14.43 2.14
C ALA A 69 4.91 -14.35 1.09
N ALA A 70 5.03 -15.17 0.06
CA ALA A 70 4.09 -15.23 -1.03
C ALA A 70 3.99 -16.68 -1.48
N GLU A 71 2.79 -17.22 -1.53
CA GLU A 71 2.54 -18.62 -1.82
C GLU A 71 1.36 -18.73 -2.80
N PRO A 72 1.54 -19.36 -3.96
CA PRO A 72 0.41 -19.78 -4.77
C PRO A 72 -0.30 -20.94 -4.07
N TYR A 73 -1.62 -21.01 -4.21
CA TYR A 73 -2.39 -22.13 -3.73
C TYR A 73 -3.48 -22.50 -4.74
N THR A 74 -3.96 -23.73 -4.66
CA THR A 74 -5.15 -24.16 -5.39
C THR A 74 -6.28 -24.25 -4.39
N ASP A 75 -7.36 -23.51 -4.64
CA ASP A 75 -8.52 -23.51 -3.75
C ASP A 75 -9.19 -24.90 -3.77
N CYS A 76 -9.19 -25.56 -2.61
CA CYS A 76 -9.78 -26.87 -2.41
C CYS A 76 -11.31 -26.87 -2.62
N ALA A 77 -11.98 -25.72 -2.52
CA ALA A 77 -13.43 -25.61 -2.61
C ALA A 77 -13.96 -25.32 -4.02
N GLY A 78 -13.11 -24.93 -4.97
CA GLY A 78 -13.55 -24.48 -6.30
C GLY A 78 -12.57 -24.68 -7.46
N GLY A 79 -11.39 -25.28 -7.22
CA GLY A 79 -10.40 -25.57 -8.26
C GLY A 79 -9.74 -24.34 -8.88
N GLY A 80 -9.96 -23.14 -8.31
CA GLY A 80 -9.34 -21.90 -8.75
C GLY A 80 -7.89 -21.77 -8.28
N GLU A 81 -7.05 -21.15 -9.12
CA GLU A 81 -5.71 -20.73 -8.72
C GLU A 81 -5.81 -19.44 -7.89
N GLY A 82 -5.17 -19.45 -6.73
CA GLY A 82 -5.08 -18.34 -5.81
C GLY A 82 -3.64 -17.97 -5.49
N PHE A 83 -3.46 -16.78 -4.95
CA PHE A 83 -2.17 -16.25 -4.53
C PHE A 83 -2.33 -15.49 -3.23
N LEU A 84 -1.67 -15.97 -2.17
CA LEU A 84 -1.64 -15.33 -0.88
C LEU A 84 -0.28 -14.65 -0.72
N PHE A 85 -0.27 -13.41 -0.23
CA PHE A 85 0.96 -12.80 0.26
C PHE A 85 0.76 -12.12 1.62
N THR A 86 1.82 -12.15 2.42
CA THR A 86 1.93 -11.34 3.63
C THR A 86 3.19 -10.48 3.57
N GLU A 87 3.04 -9.21 3.96
CA GLU A 87 4.13 -8.25 4.06
C GLU A 87 4.06 -7.53 5.41
N LYS A 88 5.14 -7.63 6.19
CA LYS A 88 5.35 -6.77 7.37
C LYS A 88 6.17 -5.56 6.97
N SER A 89 5.71 -4.40 7.39
CA SER A 89 6.43 -3.16 7.18
C SER A 89 6.40 -2.25 8.41
N ARG A 90 7.44 -1.43 8.53
CA ARG A 90 7.54 -0.34 9.49
C ARG A 90 7.52 0.97 8.72
N SER A 91 6.58 1.84 9.04
CA SER A 91 6.54 3.21 8.54
C SER A 91 7.02 4.19 9.60
N VAL A 92 7.96 5.05 9.23
CA VAL A 92 8.45 6.15 10.06
C VAL A 92 7.99 7.44 9.42
N THR A 93 7.03 8.09 10.06
CA THR A 93 6.53 9.40 9.65
C THR A 93 7.28 10.48 10.41
N LEU A 94 8.03 11.29 9.67
CA LEU A 94 8.75 12.46 10.17
C LEU A 94 7.90 13.71 9.97
N GLN A 95 7.58 14.39 11.06
CA GLN A 95 6.85 15.66 11.08
C GLN A 95 7.63 16.69 11.91
N PRO A 96 7.35 18.00 11.75
CA PRO A 96 7.94 19.03 12.61
C PRO A 96 7.63 18.73 14.08
N ARG A 97 8.68 18.43 14.87
CA ARG A 97 8.65 18.13 16.32
C ARG A 97 8.04 16.79 16.74
N SER A 98 7.64 15.93 15.81
CA SER A 98 7.14 14.58 16.14
C SER A 98 7.65 13.53 15.16
N VAL A 99 7.91 12.34 15.71
CA VAL A 99 8.22 11.14 14.93
C VAL A 99 7.19 10.10 15.32
N VAL A 100 6.48 9.58 14.32
CA VAL A 100 5.48 8.52 14.50
C VAL A 100 6.00 7.28 13.82
N VAL A 101 6.16 6.21 14.60
CA VAL A 101 6.57 4.90 14.10
C VAL A 101 5.37 3.97 14.15
N THR A 102 5.00 3.40 13.01
CA THR A 102 3.86 2.49 12.90
C THR A 102 4.31 1.21 12.24
N ASP A 103 4.11 0.09 12.94
CA ASP A 103 4.30 -1.24 12.39
C ASP A 103 2.97 -1.75 11.82
N LEU A 104 3.02 -2.36 10.64
CA LEU A 104 1.85 -2.94 10.02
C LEU A 104 2.17 -4.27 9.35
N GLU A 105 1.15 -5.13 9.30
CA GLU A 105 1.17 -6.38 8.55
C GLU A 105 0.00 -6.36 7.56
N ASN A 106 0.32 -6.50 6.28
CA ASN A 106 -0.66 -6.66 5.21
C ASN A 106 -0.71 -8.12 4.82
N ILE A 107 -1.90 -8.73 4.88
CA ILE A 107 -2.17 -10.07 4.38
C ILE A 107 -3.19 -9.91 3.27
N VAL A 108 -2.86 -10.34 2.06
CA VAL A 108 -3.77 -10.22 0.93
C VAL A 108 -3.83 -11.52 0.18
N ASP A 109 -5.06 -11.97 0.00
CA ASP A 109 -5.41 -13.10 -0.83
C ASP A 109 -5.98 -12.60 -2.15
N TYR A 110 -5.53 -13.14 -3.27
CA TYR A 110 -6.11 -12.93 -4.60
C TYR A 110 -6.56 -14.25 -5.20
N ARG A 111 -7.74 -14.21 -5.82
CA ARG A 111 -8.30 -15.33 -6.57
C ARG A 111 -8.75 -14.85 -7.95
N ARG A 112 -8.47 -15.67 -8.96
CA ARG A 112 -9.01 -15.44 -10.30
C ARG A 112 -10.47 -15.87 -10.34
N VAL A 113 -11.37 -14.96 -10.70
CA VAL A 113 -12.81 -15.24 -10.79
C VAL A 113 -13.23 -15.55 -12.23
N SER A 114 -12.69 -14.78 -13.18
CA SER A 114 -12.91 -14.99 -14.62
C SER A 114 -11.76 -14.40 -15.42
N ASP A 115 -11.82 -14.50 -16.75
CA ASP A 115 -10.83 -13.87 -17.63
C ASP A 115 -10.84 -12.35 -17.45
N GLY A 116 -9.72 -11.81 -16.97
CA GLY A 116 -9.55 -10.37 -16.75
C GLY A 116 -10.17 -9.83 -15.45
N VAL A 117 -10.73 -10.68 -14.57
CA VAL A 117 -11.27 -10.27 -13.27
C VAL A 117 -10.59 -11.04 -12.14
N ILE A 118 -10.04 -10.29 -11.19
CA ILE A 118 -9.43 -10.81 -9.96
C ILE A 118 -10.19 -10.22 -8.79
N GLU A 119 -10.58 -11.07 -7.85
CA GLU A 119 -11.06 -10.63 -6.55
C GLU A 119 -10.00 -10.92 -5.51
N GLY A 120 -9.99 -10.16 -4.44
CA GLY A 120 -9.09 -10.39 -3.33
C GLY A 120 -9.68 -9.90 -2.02
N ARG A 121 -9.09 -10.40 -0.94
CA ARG A 121 -9.38 -9.92 0.41
C ARG A 121 -8.07 -9.47 1.02
N SER A 122 -8.02 -8.21 1.42
CA SER A 122 -6.88 -7.61 2.12
C SER A 122 -7.24 -7.40 3.57
N ARG A 123 -6.33 -7.79 4.45
CA ARG A 123 -6.35 -7.46 5.87
C ARG A 123 -5.09 -6.69 6.20
N THR A 124 -5.26 -5.50 6.75
CA THR A 124 -4.15 -4.70 7.29
C THR A 124 -4.28 -4.64 8.79
N ALA A 125 -3.29 -5.17 9.50
CA ALA A 125 -3.13 -5.03 10.94
C ALA A 125 -2.16 -3.89 11.24
N TYR A 126 -2.61 -2.87 11.96
CA TYR A 126 -1.78 -1.77 12.48
C TYR A 126 -1.47 -2.03 13.94
N PHE A 127 -0.19 -2.22 14.24
CA PHE A 127 0.29 -2.39 15.61
C PHE A 127 0.56 -1.00 16.19
N LEU A 128 -0.22 -0.61 17.20
CA LEU A 128 0.01 0.66 17.88
C LEU A 128 1.33 0.58 18.66
N SER A 129 2.14 1.62 18.54
CA SER A 129 3.41 1.74 19.28
C SER A 129 3.23 2.64 20.50
N PRO A 130 3.90 2.34 21.63
CA PRO A 130 3.88 3.19 22.81
C PRO A 130 4.65 4.48 22.49
N ASN A 131 3.94 5.55 22.13
CA ASN A 131 4.52 6.88 21.96
C ASN A 131 3.69 7.93 22.72
N PRO A 132 4.15 8.41 23.89
CA PRO A 132 3.39 9.30 24.77
C PRO A 132 3.07 10.67 24.14
N ASN A 133 3.70 11.01 23.00
CA ASN A 133 3.50 12.26 22.29
C ASN A 133 2.65 12.08 21.02
N SER A 134 1.94 10.96 20.88
CA SER A 134 1.09 10.65 19.72
C SER A 134 -0.28 10.16 20.16
N ARG A 135 -1.30 10.39 19.32
CA ARG A 135 -2.66 9.90 19.57
C ARG A 135 -2.68 8.38 19.66
N GLU A 136 -1.87 7.71 18.85
CA GLU A 136 -1.68 6.26 18.81
C GLU A 136 -1.12 5.73 20.14
N GLY A 137 -0.18 6.43 20.78
CA GLY A 137 0.36 6.02 22.07
C GLY A 137 -0.58 6.26 23.24
N VAL A 138 -1.44 7.28 23.17
CA VAL A 138 -2.55 7.44 24.13
C VAL A 138 -3.51 6.26 24.00
N LEU A 139 -3.94 5.93 22.77
CA LEU A 139 -4.80 4.76 22.51
C LEU A 139 -4.13 3.45 22.97
N TRP A 140 -2.82 3.30 22.73
CA TRP A 140 -2.05 2.15 23.20
C TRP A 140 -2.08 2.00 24.73
N GLN A 141 -2.01 3.11 25.48
CA GLN A 141 -2.11 3.10 26.94
C GLN A 141 -3.54 2.76 27.39
N GLU A 142 -4.55 3.35 26.77
CA GLU A 142 -5.97 3.12 27.09
C GLU A 142 -6.38 1.64 26.92
N VAL A 143 -5.81 0.95 25.94
CA VAL A 143 -6.09 -0.48 25.70
C VAL A 143 -5.13 -1.44 26.41
N GLY A 144 -4.34 -0.95 27.37
CA GLY A 144 -3.42 -1.78 28.17
C GLY A 144 -2.30 -2.43 27.37
N GLY A 145 -1.81 -1.76 26.33
CA GLY A 145 -0.68 -2.20 25.51
C GLY A 145 -0.97 -3.30 24.50
N LYS A 146 -2.25 -3.52 24.15
CA LYS A 146 -2.70 -4.64 23.29
C LYS A 146 -3.33 -4.22 21.96
N ALA A 147 -3.18 -2.98 21.51
CA ALA A 147 -3.96 -2.51 20.36
C ALA A 147 -3.35 -2.91 19.02
N VAL A 148 -4.13 -3.71 18.31
CA VAL A 148 -4.03 -3.90 16.87
C VAL A 148 -5.31 -3.36 16.25
N ALA A 149 -5.23 -2.35 15.39
CA ALA A 149 -6.36 -1.97 14.55
C ALA A 149 -6.34 -2.84 13.30
N ILE A 150 -7.46 -3.50 12.99
CA ILE A 150 -7.58 -4.40 11.84
C ILE A 150 -8.54 -3.75 10.83
N PHE A 151 -8.06 -3.57 9.60
CA PHE A 151 -8.86 -3.11 8.48
C PHE A 151 -8.97 -4.24 7.47
N ASP A 152 -10.20 -4.66 7.19
CA ASP A 152 -10.50 -5.63 6.15
C ASP A 152 -11.07 -4.91 4.93
N TYR A 153 -10.54 -5.22 3.76
CA TYR A 153 -10.99 -4.68 2.47
C TYR A 153 -11.26 -5.82 1.50
N ASP A 154 -12.38 -5.73 0.80
CA ASP A 154 -12.63 -6.53 -0.38
C ASP A 154 -12.11 -5.76 -1.61
N ILE A 155 -11.28 -6.43 -2.40
CA ILE A 155 -10.64 -5.89 -3.59
C ILE A 155 -11.26 -6.54 -4.80
N ARG A 156 -11.62 -5.74 -5.80
CA ARG A 156 -12.00 -6.21 -7.13
C ARG A 156 -11.18 -5.47 -8.17
N MET A 157 -10.46 -6.22 -9.00
CA MET A 157 -9.64 -5.71 -10.08
C MET A 157 -10.18 -6.24 -11.39
N GLU A 158 -10.42 -5.32 -12.33
CA GLU A 158 -10.89 -5.64 -13.67
C GLU A 158 -9.90 -5.10 -14.69
N ARG A 159 -9.65 -5.89 -15.73
CA ARG A 159 -8.76 -5.51 -16.81
C ARG A 159 -9.41 -4.38 -17.63
N MET A 160 -8.83 -3.19 -17.56
CA MET A 160 -9.27 -2.05 -18.36
C MET A 160 -8.83 -2.23 -19.82
N ILE A 161 -9.79 -2.17 -20.75
CA ILE A 161 -9.53 -2.12 -22.19
C ILE A 161 -9.48 -0.65 -22.59
N ASP A 162 -8.40 -0.22 -23.26
CA ASP A 162 -8.37 1.11 -23.86
C ASP A 162 -9.29 1.12 -25.08
N ALA A 163 -10.36 1.90 -25.01
CA ALA A 163 -11.35 2.04 -26.08
C ALA A 163 -10.75 2.54 -27.41
N LYS A 164 -9.61 3.24 -27.38
CA LYS A 164 -8.93 3.75 -28.59
C LYS A 164 -8.10 2.68 -29.29
N VAL A 165 -7.58 1.71 -28.52
CA VAL A 165 -6.62 0.71 -29.04
C VAL A 165 -7.23 -0.69 -29.08
N GLY A 166 -8.40 -0.90 -28.48
CA GLY A 166 -9.13 -2.17 -28.50
C GLY A 166 -8.41 -3.30 -27.76
N ARG A 167 -7.42 -2.96 -26.93
CA ARG A 167 -6.58 -3.91 -26.19
C ARG A 167 -6.32 -3.41 -24.77
N PRO A 168 -6.02 -4.30 -23.81
CA PRO A 168 -5.74 -3.90 -22.44
C PRO A 168 -4.45 -3.09 -22.39
N CYS A 169 -4.58 -1.82 -22.03
CA CYS A 169 -3.47 -0.89 -21.89
C CYS A 169 -3.46 -0.31 -20.48
N VAL A 170 -2.26 -0.12 -19.93
CA VAL A 170 -2.05 0.53 -18.63
C VAL A 170 -0.99 1.61 -18.83
N ASP A 171 -1.28 2.82 -18.36
CA ASP A 171 -0.26 3.87 -18.29
C ASP A 171 0.78 3.49 -17.26
N THR A 172 2.02 3.30 -17.71
CA THR A 172 3.11 2.90 -16.83
C THR A 172 3.78 4.12 -16.18
N PRO A 173 4.43 3.92 -15.04
CA PRO A 173 5.13 4.98 -14.30
C PRO A 173 6.28 5.64 -15.05
N LYS A 174 6.77 4.99 -16.12
CA LYS A 174 7.82 5.51 -16.99
C LYS A 174 7.28 6.41 -18.11
N GLY A 175 6.00 6.78 -18.05
CA GLY A 175 5.36 7.70 -18.99
C GLY A 175 5.01 7.08 -20.34
N TYR A 176 4.96 5.75 -20.44
CA TYR A 176 4.49 5.04 -21.63
C TYR A 176 3.25 4.20 -21.33
N THR A 177 2.29 4.21 -22.23
CA THR A 177 1.15 3.30 -22.21
C THR A 177 1.61 1.92 -22.65
N GLN A 178 1.56 0.94 -21.74
CA GLN A 178 1.87 -0.45 -22.06
C GLN A 178 0.59 -1.19 -22.41
N CYS A 179 0.51 -1.63 -23.66
CA CYS A 179 -0.59 -2.44 -24.17
C CYS A 179 -0.16 -3.90 -24.35
N TYR A 180 -1.02 -4.82 -23.93
CA TYR A 180 -0.83 -6.27 -24.06
C TYR A 180 -1.64 -6.85 -25.22
#